data_AF-A0A8H5XKQ2-F1
#
_entry.id   AF-A0A8H5XKQ2-F1
#
_cell.length_a   1.000
_cell.length_b   1.000
_cell.length_c   1.000
_cell.angle_alpha   90.00
_cell.angle_beta   90.00
_cell.angle_gamma   90.00
#
_symmetry.space_group_name_H-M   'P 1'
#
loop_
_entity.id
_entity.type
_entity.pdbx_description
1 polymer ?
#
loop_
_entity_poly.entity_id
_entity_poly.type
_entity_poly.pdbx_seq_one_letter_code
_entity_poly.pdbx_strand_id
1 'polypeptide(L)'
;MFVGLHTACEDLANRVMKKSYKASLRSIGDLWLTLERRSACRKYWLYGHGYPTSGIRETLPSLPFSVGLRRYIPSGSIEYDEYYDDSWWNENPITIPNLSTLLIANLKIEEDVSGKLPKSLSAFKKRFGCLPQELKNLVCSFLHQDQLPLECTYIMPQSMWKQMFFQVPFLWDLYIKEIHDKTSARGLNAQNWDWEKITRQVMSPPEEPRQDTVSGSGGAWGFNKVGLNVPGGFTNRRRIWQILEEMYPNDNYFTTFSAPRILRYFIPLVLFF
;
A
#
# COMPACT_ATOMS: atom_id res chain seq x y z
N MET A 1 21.67 19.88 8.08
CA MET A 1 20.47 19.56 8.89
C MET A 1 20.24 18.08 8.77
N PHE A 2 20.33 17.33 9.87
CA PHE A 2 20.20 15.87 9.88
C PHE A 2 18.83 15.51 10.43
N VAL A 3 18.04 14.79 9.64
CA VAL A 3 16.80 14.19 10.09
C VAL A 3 16.86 12.71 9.69
N GLY A 4 16.31 11.85 10.53
CA GLY A 4 16.53 10.41 10.45
C GLY A 4 15.23 9.67 10.32
N LEU A 5 15.27 8.62 9.50
CA LEU A 5 14.16 7.71 9.22
C LEU A 5 13.39 7.41 10.51
N HIS A 6 12.09 7.72 10.57
CA HIS A 6 11.29 7.27 11.70
C HIS A 6 11.34 5.74 11.76
N THR A 7 11.56 5.19 12.95
CA THR A 7 11.77 3.74 13.15
C THR A 7 10.65 2.90 12.57
N ALA A 8 9.40 3.37 12.68
CA ALA A 8 8.24 2.70 12.11
C ALA A 8 8.33 2.57 10.57
N CYS A 9 8.95 3.53 9.91
CA CYS A 9 9.08 3.55 8.45
C CYS A 9 10.30 2.73 7.99
N GLU A 10 11.38 2.69 8.77
CA GLU A 10 12.47 1.72 8.59
C GLU A 10 11.96 0.29 8.65
N ASP A 11 11.19 -0.03 9.68
CA ASP A 11 10.57 -1.34 9.87
C ASP A 11 9.67 -1.70 8.69
N LEU A 12 8.90 -0.74 8.20
CA LEU A 12 8.03 -0.95 7.06
C LEU A 12 8.82 -1.16 5.77
N ALA A 13 9.87 -0.37 5.54
CA ALA A 13 10.76 -0.52 4.39
C ALA A 13 11.40 -1.91 4.36
N ASN A 14 11.98 -2.33 5.49
CA ASN A 14 12.56 -3.67 5.61
C ASN A 14 11.52 -4.78 5.37
N ARG A 15 10.28 -4.60 5.84
CA ARG A 15 9.19 -5.55 5.58
C ARG A 15 8.81 -5.60 4.11
N VAL A 16 8.69 -4.46 3.43
CA VAL A 16 8.39 -4.40 1.99
C VAL A 16 9.49 -5.10 1.19
N MET A 17 10.76 -4.75 1.45
CA MET A 17 11.91 -5.35 0.76
C MET A 17 11.97 -6.88 0.94
N LYS A 18 11.54 -7.38 2.09
CA LYS A 18 11.53 -8.81 2.41
C LYS A 18 10.30 -9.56 1.91
N LYS A 19 9.12 -8.95 1.93
CA LYS A 19 7.83 -9.64 1.73
C LYS A 19 7.13 -9.28 0.42
N SER A 20 7.41 -8.13 -0.17
CA SER A 20 6.83 -7.77 -1.46
C SER A 20 7.70 -8.30 -2.59
N TYR A 21 7.09 -9.02 -3.52
CA TYR A 21 7.74 -9.42 -4.77
C TYR A 21 7.84 -8.24 -5.76
N LYS A 22 7.05 -7.16 -5.56
CA LYS A 22 7.10 -5.93 -6.38
C LYS A 22 8.24 -4.99 -5.98
N ALA A 23 8.73 -5.11 -4.74
CA ALA A 23 9.78 -4.24 -4.24
C ALA A 23 11.02 -4.34 -5.12
N SER A 24 11.35 -3.23 -5.78
CA SER A 24 12.56 -3.12 -6.59
C SER A 24 13.76 -2.63 -5.77
N LEU A 25 13.49 -1.87 -4.69
CA LEU A 25 14.48 -1.56 -3.66
C LEU A 25 14.85 -2.83 -2.88
N ARG A 26 16.15 -3.06 -2.67
CA ARG A 26 16.65 -4.26 -1.97
C ARG A 26 17.41 -3.94 -0.68
N SER A 27 17.74 -2.67 -0.48
CA SER A 27 18.43 -2.21 0.72
C SER A 27 17.92 -0.82 1.16
N ILE A 28 18.15 -0.52 2.44
CA ILE A 28 17.94 0.82 2.97
C ILE A 28 18.83 1.85 2.24
N GLY A 29 20.02 1.45 1.78
CA GLY A 29 20.87 2.30 0.94
C GLY A 29 20.21 2.70 -0.39
N ASP A 30 19.55 1.75 -1.08
CA ASP A 30 18.82 2.03 -2.31
C ASP A 30 17.67 3.00 -2.05
N LEU A 31 16.92 2.78 -0.96
CA LEU A 31 15.84 3.67 -0.56
C LEU A 31 16.37 5.10 -0.36
N TRP A 32 17.46 5.26 0.40
CA TRP A 32 18.07 6.55 0.65
C TRP A 32 18.52 7.26 -0.64
N LEU A 33 19.25 6.55 -1.51
CA LEU A 33 19.73 7.11 -2.76
C LEU A 33 18.58 7.51 -3.70
N THR A 34 17.55 6.67 -3.80
CA THR A 34 16.35 6.98 -4.56
C THR A 34 15.61 8.18 -3.97
N LEU A 35 15.49 8.28 -2.65
CA LEU A 35 14.85 9.42 -2.00
C LEU A 35 15.64 10.71 -2.23
N GLU A 36 16.96 10.68 -2.11
CA GLU A 36 17.83 11.83 -2.35
C GLU A 36 17.70 12.38 -3.76
N ARG A 37 17.79 11.50 -4.76
CA ARG A 37 17.64 11.88 -6.18
C ARG A 37 16.28 12.49 -6.43
N ARG A 38 15.24 11.89 -5.85
CA ARG A 38 13.87 12.40 -5.98
C ARG A 38 13.74 13.80 -5.34
N SER A 39 14.25 14.02 -4.14
CA SER A 39 14.24 15.36 -3.54
C SER A 39 15.03 16.40 -4.36
N ALA A 40 16.21 16.02 -4.88
CA ALA A 40 17.04 16.91 -5.68
C ALA A 40 16.34 17.34 -6.98
N CYS A 41 15.72 16.39 -7.68
CA CYS A 41 14.94 16.70 -8.87
C CYS A 41 13.71 17.57 -8.57
N ARG A 42 13.04 17.39 -7.42
CA ARG A 42 11.91 18.26 -7.04
C ARG A 42 12.35 19.71 -6.85
N LYS A 43 13.49 19.93 -6.17
CA LYS A 43 14.08 21.28 -6.03
C LYS A 43 14.36 21.89 -7.40
N TYR A 44 14.92 21.12 -8.34
CA TYR A 44 15.16 21.58 -9.70
C TYR A 44 13.87 22.06 -10.39
N TRP A 45 12.81 21.25 -10.35
CA TRP A 45 11.52 21.58 -10.96
C TRP A 45 10.88 22.84 -10.38
N LEU A 46 11.01 23.08 -9.08
CA LEU A 46 10.39 24.23 -8.42
C LEU A 46 11.18 25.54 -8.58
N TYR A 47 12.51 25.48 -8.71
CA TYR A 47 13.38 26.67 -8.65
C TYR A 47 14.18 26.98 -9.92
N GLY A 48 14.13 26.12 -10.95
CA GLY A 48 14.77 26.41 -12.25
C GLY A 48 16.29 26.61 -12.21
N HIS A 49 16.96 26.31 -11.09
CA HIS A 49 18.42 26.40 -10.97
C HIS A 49 19.08 25.18 -11.61
N GLY A 50 20.14 25.41 -12.38
CA GLY A 50 20.82 24.45 -13.26
C GLY A 50 21.20 23.10 -12.62
N TYR A 51 21.43 22.12 -13.50
CA TYR A 51 21.68 20.69 -13.24
C TYR A 51 22.29 20.38 -11.86
N PRO A 52 21.72 19.44 -11.09
CA PRO A 52 22.43 18.87 -9.96
C PRO A 52 23.53 17.98 -10.53
N THR A 53 24.73 18.52 -10.78
CA THR A 53 25.95 17.73 -10.72
C THR A 53 26.18 17.37 -9.26
N SER A 54 25.42 16.43 -8.73
CA SER A 54 25.88 15.72 -7.54
C SER A 54 27.11 14.92 -7.97
N GLY A 55 28.26 15.18 -7.36
CA GLY A 55 29.48 14.38 -7.49
C GLY A 55 29.33 12.95 -6.95
N ILE A 56 28.12 12.39 -6.92
CA ILE A 56 27.86 11.00 -6.60
C ILE A 56 28.04 10.26 -7.92
N ARG A 57 29.27 9.77 -8.13
CA ARG A 57 29.61 8.81 -9.19
C ARG A 57 28.51 7.76 -9.26
N GLU A 58 28.17 7.34 -10.48
CA GLU A 58 27.30 6.21 -10.78
C GLU A 58 27.65 5.00 -9.90
N THR A 59 27.03 4.90 -8.72
CA THR A 59 27.19 3.73 -7.86
C THR A 59 26.37 2.63 -8.49
N LEU A 60 27.09 1.63 -9.03
CA LEU A 60 26.52 0.40 -9.53
C LEU A 60 25.55 -0.19 -8.48
N PRO A 61 24.33 -0.59 -8.89
CA PRO A 61 23.34 -1.18 -7.99
C PRO A 61 23.85 -2.54 -7.51
N SER A 62 24.59 -2.56 -6.39
CA SER A 62 25.08 -3.78 -5.68
C SER A 62 26.22 -3.49 -4.69
N LEU A 63 26.88 -2.33 -4.75
CA LEU A 63 27.95 -2.02 -3.80
C LEU A 63 27.37 -1.59 -2.43
N PRO A 64 27.87 -2.14 -1.31
CA PRO A 64 27.47 -1.71 0.01
C PRO A 64 27.84 -0.23 0.21
N PHE A 65 26.83 0.63 0.15
CA PHE A 65 26.97 2.05 0.43
C PHE A 65 26.98 2.27 1.94
N SER A 66 28.17 2.36 2.52
CA SER A 66 28.39 2.72 3.92
C SER A 66 28.54 4.23 4.05
N VAL A 67 27.44 4.94 4.23
CA VAL A 67 27.53 6.27 4.85
C VAL A 67 27.64 6.02 6.35
N GLY A 68 28.76 6.37 6.95
CA GLY A 68 28.99 6.28 8.41
C GLY A 68 28.10 7.24 9.23
N LEU A 69 26.92 7.59 8.74
CA LEU A 69 26.01 8.58 9.30
C LEU A 69 24.66 7.93 9.55
N ARG A 70 24.21 7.97 10.80
CA ARG A 70 22.99 7.28 11.25
C ARG A 70 21.69 7.91 10.75
N ARG A 71 21.71 9.12 10.14
CA ARG A 71 20.51 9.93 9.78
C ARG A 71 20.83 10.96 8.68
N TYR A 72 20.09 11.00 7.58
CA TYR A 72 20.18 12.06 6.56
C TYR A 72 18.82 12.27 5.85
N ILE A 73 18.33 13.52 5.80
CA ILE A 73 17.25 13.93 4.89
C ILE A 73 17.85 14.79 3.77
N PRO A 74 17.40 14.62 2.52
CA PRO A 74 17.76 15.54 1.47
C PRO A 74 17.21 16.94 1.80
N SER A 75 18.09 17.93 1.93
CA SER A 75 17.82 19.28 2.47
C SER A 75 16.63 20.02 1.85
N GLY A 76 16.14 19.61 0.67
CA GLY A 76 14.97 20.21 0.02
C GLY A 76 13.61 19.71 0.38
N SER A 77 13.55 18.82 1.37
CA SER A 77 12.30 18.15 1.70
C SER A 77 11.60 18.74 2.92
N ILE A 78 12.30 19.59 3.70
CA ILE A 78 11.84 20.14 4.98
C ILE A 78 11.33 21.60 4.84
N GLU A 79 11.74 22.32 3.79
CA GLU A 79 11.62 23.79 3.75
C GLU A 79 10.22 24.35 3.43
N TYR A 80 9.16 23.54 3.24
CA TYR A 80 7.93 24.06 2.61
C TYR A 80 6.54 23.65 3.14
N ASP A 81 6.40 22.85 4.21
CA ASP A 81 5.06 22.44 4.68
C ASP A 81 4.80 22.87 6.14
N GLU A 82 4.52 24.16 6.32
CA GLU A 82 3.97 24.71 7.58
C GLU A 82 2.43 24.65 7.65
N TYR A 83 1.75 24.04 6.66
CA TYR A 83 0.31 24.23 6.44
C TYR A 83 -0.48 22.93 6.22
N TYR A 84 -0.28 21.92 7.06
CA TYR A 84 -1.28 20.86 7.16
C TYR A 84 -1.75 20.73 8.61
N ASP A 85 -3.02 21.09 8.83
CA ASP A 85 -3.72 21.04 10.12
C ASP A 85 -4.15 19.59 10.47
N ASP A 86 -4.38 18.75 9.44
CA ASP A 86 -4.87 17.39 9.64
C ASP A 86 -3.72 16.42 9.93
N SER A 87 -3.42 16.14 11.19
CA SER A 87 -2.38 15.19 11.67
C SER A 87 -2.54 13.71 11.22
N TRP A 88 -3.24 13.41 10.13
CA TRP A 88 -3.46 12.05 9.61
C TRP A 88 -2.15 11.32 9.28
N TRP A 89 -1.08 12.05 8.90
CA TRP A 89 0.26 11.47 8.72
C TRP A 89 0.98 11.21 10.05
N ASN A 90 0.44 11.56 11.22
CA ASN A 90 1.08 11.21 12.50
C ASN A 90 0.61 9.84 13.02
N GLU A 91 -0.37 9.19 12.38
CA GLU A 91 -0.87 7.90 12.83
C GLU A 91 0.13 6.76 12.55
N ASN A 92 0.45 5.98 13.58
CA ASN A 92 1.49 4.95 13.52
C ASN A 92 1.14 3.80 12.54
N PRO A 93 1.97 3.54 11.51
CA PRO A 93 1.69 2.49 10.53
C PRO A 93 2.06 1.08 11.00
N ILE A 94 2.78 0.93 12.11
CA ILE A 94 3.22 -0.36 12.65
C ILE A 94 2.27 -0.84 13.74
N THR A 95 1.98 -0.01 14.74
CA THR A 95 1.07 -0.37 15.84
C THR A 95 -0.27 0.30 15.61
N ILE A 96 -1.24 -0.46 15.07
CA ILE A 96 -2.56 0.06 14.71
C ILE A 96 -3.60 -0.50 15.68
N PRO A 97 -4.13 0.31 16.61
CA PRO A 97 -5.15 -0.12 17.56
C PRO A 97 -6.42 -0.61 16.84
N ASN A 98 -7.02 -1.69 17.35
CA ASN A 98 -8.29 -2.24 16.88
C ASN A 98 -8.35 -2.59 15.38
N LEU A 99 -7.20 -2.77 14.71
CA LEU A 99 -7.15 -3.02 13.26
C LEU A 99 -8.00 -4.22 12.85
N SER A 100 -7.86 -5.34 13.55
CA SER A 100 -8.59 -6.58 13.24
C SER A 100 -10.08 -6.39 13.40
N THR A 101 -10.51 -5.87 14.55
CA THR A 101 -11.92 -5.61 14.85
C THR A 101 -12.56 -4.69 13.81
N LEU A 102 -11.89 -3.60 13.43
CA LEU A 102 -12.39 -2.63 12.46
C LEU A 102 -12.40 -3.21 11.03
N LEU A 103 -11.37 -3.95 10.62
CA LEU A 103 -11.37 -4.62 9.32
C LEU A 103 -12.54 -5.61 9.19
N ILE A 104 -12.77 -6.46 10.20
CA ILE A 104 -13.90 -7.41 10.14
C ILE A 104 -15.23 -6.68 10.26
N ALA A 105 -15.31 -5.48 10.86
CA ALA A 105 -16.53 -4.68 10.88
C ALA A 105 -17.02 -4.31 9.47
N ASN A 106 -16.11 -4.24 8.49
CA ASN A 106 -16.43 -4.00 7.08
C ASN A 106 -16.88 -5.27 6.33
N LEU A 107 -16.75 -6.46 6.92
CA LEU A 107 -17.13 -7.73 6.30
C LEU A 107 -18.66 -7.81 6.20
N LYS A 108 -19.17 -7.98 4.97
CA LYS A 108 -20.59 -8.11 4.68
C LYS A 108 -20.93 -9.57 4.39
N ILE A 109 -22.20 -9.92 4.57
CA ILE A 109 -22.72 -11.20 4.10
C ILE A 109 -22.71 -11.17 2.57
N GLU A 110 -22.30 -12.27 1.94
CA GLU A 110 -22.40 -12.47 0.50
C GLU A 110 -23.86 -12.26 0.08
N GLU A 111 -24.11 -11.25 -0.74
CA GLU A 111 -25.41 -11.09 -1.38
C GLU A 111 -25.66 -12.34 -2.23
N ASP A 112 -26.88 -12.86 -2.29
CA ASP A 112 -27.17 -14.03 -3.13
C ASP A 112 -27.04 -13.65 -4.61
N VAL A 113 -25.83 -13.81 -5.15
CA VAL A 113 -25.49 -13.56 -6.56
C VAL A 113 -25.60 -14.85 -7.39
N SER A 114 -25.94 -15.98 -6.76
CA SER A 114 -26.00 -17.29 -7.42
C SER A 114 -27.05 -17.32 -8.54
N GLY A 115 -28.07 -16.47 -8.47
CA GLY A 115 -29.08 -16.29 -9.53
C GLY A 115 -28.73 -15.26 -10.61
N LYS A 116 -27.68 -14.44 -10.42
CA LYS A 116 -27.33 -13.31 -11.31
C LYS A 116 -26.12 -13.57 -12.20
N LEU A 117 -25.36 -14.64 -11.98
CA LEU A 117 -24.18 -14.94 -12.79
C LEU A 117 -24.60 -15.41 -14.20
N PRO A 118 -24.06 -14.81 -15.28
CA PRO A 118 -24.17 -15.33 -16.64
C PRO A 118 -23.85 -16.83 -16.68
N LYS A 119 -24.58 -17.61 -17.50
CA LYS A 119 -24.40 -19.06 -17.62
C LYS A 119 -22.95 -19.45 -17.96
N SER A 120 -22.26 -18.65 -18.75
CA SER A 120 -20.84 -18.82 -19.09
C SER A 120 -19.92 -18.74 -17.87
N LEU A 121 -20.17 -17.82 -16.95
CA LEU A 121 -19.40 -17.65 -15.71
C LEU A 121 -19.70 -18.75 -14.69
N SER A 122 -20.93 -19.22 -14.61
CA SER A 122 -21.30 -20.39 -13.79
C SER A 122 -20.56 -21.66 -14.24
N ALA A 123 -20.49 -21.89 -15.56
CA ALA A 123 -19.73 -23.00 -16.13
C ALA A 123 -18.23 -22.89 -15.84
N PHE A 124 -17.66 -21.68 -15.93
CA PHE A 124 -16.26 -21.44 -15.57
C PHE A 124 -16.01 -21.70 -14.08
N LYS A 125 -16.86 -21.21 -13.17
CA LYS A 125 -16.75 -21.44 -11.72
C LYS A 125 -16.70 -22.94 -11.38
N LYS A 126 -17.54 -23.75 -12.04
CA LYS A 126 -17.51 -25.21 -11.87
C LYS A 126 -16.18 -25.81 -12.32
N ARG A 127 -15.66 -25.42 -13.48
CA ARG A 127 -14.37 -25.90 -14.01
C ARG A 127 -13.20 -25.45 -13.12
N PHE A 128 -13.22 -24.21 -12.65
CA PHE A 128 -12.23 -23.68 -11.72
C PHE A 128 -12.20 -24.46 -10.41
N GLY A 129 -13.38 -24.85 -9.89
CA GLY A 129 -13.50 -25.73 -8.73
C GLY A 129 -12.83 -27.10 -8.90
N CYS A 130 -12.79 -27.63 -10.13
CA CYS A 130 -12.14 -28.91 -10.45
C CYS A 130 -10.61 -28.83 -10.66
N LEU A 131 -10.02 -27.62 -10.63
CA LEU A 131 -8.58 -27.49 -10.80
C LEU A 131 -7.81 -28.11 -9.62
N PRO A 132 -6.63 -28.73 -9.87
CA PRO A 132 -5.67 -29.08 -8.82
C PRO A 132 -5.29 -27.88 -7.95
N GLN A 133 -4.90 -28.15 -6.70
CA GLN A 133 -4.62 -27.08 -5.73
C GLN A 133 -3.41 -26.23 -6.17
N GLU A 134 -2.45 -26.82 -6.86
CA GLU A 134 -1.26 -26.15 -7.41
C GLU A 134 -1.65 -25.06 -8.42
N LEU A 135 -2.59 -25.38 -9.32
CA LEU A 135 -3.09 -24.42 -10.30
C LEU A 135 -3.95 -23.33 -9.65
N LYS A 136 -4.74 -23.69 -8.65
CA LYS A 136 -5.50 -22.72 -7.84
C LYS A 136 -4.57 -21.74 -7.12
N ASN A 137 -3.52 -22.24 -6.50
CA ASN A 137 -2.50 -21.44 -5.83
C ASN A 137 -1.76 -20.53 -6.82
N LEU A 138 -1.45 -21.04 -8.02
CA LEU A 138 -0.82 -20.25 -9.09
C LEU A 138 -1.73 -19.09 -9.52
N VAL A 139 -3.03 -19.33 -9.72
CA VAL A 139 -3.99 -18.25 -10.02
C VAL A 139 -4.03 -17.21 -8.90
N CYS A 140 -4.12 -17.64 -7.64
CA CYS A 140 -4.05 -16.73 -6.50
C CYS A 140 -2.74 -15.92 -6.46
N SER A 141 -1.62 -16.51 -6.89
CA SER A 141 -0.35 -15.79 -6.93
C SER A 141 -0.37 -14.61 -7.91
N PHE A 142 -1.03 -14.75 -9.07
CA PHE A 142 -1.21 -13.66 -10.04
C PHE A 142 -2.16 -12.57 -9.54
N LEU A 143 -3.22 -12.93 -8.81
CA LEU A 143 -4.15 -11.94 -8.25
C LEU A 143 -3.50 -11.01 -7.22
N HIS A 144 -2.44 -11.47 -6.54
CA HIS A 144 -1.65 -10.59 -5.68
C HIS A 144 -0.86 -9.53 -6.48
N GLN A 145 -0.60 -9.79 -7.78
CA GLN A 145 0.26 -9.00 -8.69
C GLN A 145 -0.39 -7.78 -9.29
N ASP A 146 -1.71 -7.78 -9.44
CA ASP A 146 -2.39 -6.70 -10.16
C ASP A 146 -3.29 -5.87 -9.26
N GLN A 147 -3.61 -4.67 -9.73
CA GLN A 147 -4.71 -3.88 -9.15
C GLN A 147 -6.02 -4.58 -9.49
N LEU A 148 -6.70 -5.07 -8.47
CA LEU A 148 -7.97 -5.76 -8.62
C LEU A 148 -9.09 -4.73 -8.81
N PRO A 149 -9.98 -4.91 -9.81
CA PRO A 149 -11.22 -4.12 -9.90
C PRO A 149 -12.03 -4.22 -8.60
N LEU A 150 -12.79 -3.18 -8.28
CA LEU A 150 -13.66 -3.19 -7.10
C LEU A 150 -14.90 -4.08 -7.31
N GLU A 151 -15.32 -4.25 -8.57
CA GLU A 151 -16.43 -5.12 -8.91
C GLU A 151 -16.11 -6.59 -8.56
N CYS A 152 -16.97 -7.18 -7.75
CA CYS A 152 -16.86 -8.58 -7.37
C CYS A 152 -17.40 -9.47 -8.50
N THR A 153 -16.61 -10.47 -8.85
CA THR A 153 -16.91 -11.43 -9.92
C THR A 153 -17.59 -12.70 -9.41
N TYR A 154 -17.37 -13.05 -8.13
CA TYR A 154 -17.88 -14.26 -7.47
C TYR A 154 -17.54 -15.58 -8.19
N ILE A 155 -16.53 -15.52 -9.05
CA ILE A 155 -16.01 -16.65 -9.83
C ILE A 155 -15.20 -17.58 -8.91
N MET A 156 -14.29 -17.00 -8.13
CA MET A 156 -13.47 -17.75 -7.18
C MET A 156 -14.25 -17.98 -5.87
N PRO A 157 -14.15 -19.17 -5.25
CA PRO A 157 -14.81 -19.44 -3.97
C PRO A 157 -14.40 -18.46 -2.86
N GLN A 158 -15.34 -18.08 -2.00
CA GLN A 158 -15.08 -17.19 -0.86
C GLN A 158 -13.99 -17.72 0.09
N SER A 159 -13.84 -19.04 0.22
CA SER A 159 -12.75 -19.66 0.99
C SER A 159 -11.36 -19.34 0.44
N MET A 160 -11.23 -19.23 -0.89
CA MET A 160 -9.97 -18.85 -1.53
C MET A 160 -9.71 -17.35 -1.40
N TRP A 161 -10.74 -16.51 -1.52
CA TRP A 161 -10.61 -15.09 -1.20
C TRP A 161 -10.21 -14.86 0.26
N LYS A 162 -10.79 -15.62 1.20
CA LYS A 162 -10.39 -15.61 2.62
C LYS A 162 -8.92 -15.96 2.77
N GLN A 163 -8.44 -17.02 2.12
CA GLN A 163 -7.03 -17.39 2.14
C GLN A 163 -6.15 -16.25 1.60
N MET A 164 -6.55 -15.64 0.48
CA MET A 164 -5.84 -14.52 -0.13
C MET A 164 -5.76 -13.31 0.79
N PHE A 165 -6.87 -12.97 1.47
CA PHE A 165 -6.91 -11.90 2.47
C PHE A 165 -5.83 -12.06 3.54
N PHE A 166 -5.65 -13.27 4.09
CA PHE A 166 -4.62 -13.54 5.09
C PHE A 166 -3.20 -13.59 4.54
N GLN A 167 -3.04 -13.67 3.22
CA GLN A 167 -1.75 -13.63 2.55
C GLN A 167 -1.31 -12.22 2.16
N VAL A 168 -2.19 -11.22 2.31
CA VAL A 168 -1.87 -9.82 2.01
C VAL A 168 -0.68 -9.36 2.87
N PRO A 169 0.47 -9.01 2.27
CA PRO A 169 1.71 -8.79 3.01
C PRO A 169 1.65 -7.70 4.10
N PHE A 170 0.85 -6.66 3.88
CA PHE A 170 0.69 -5.53 4.81
C PHE A 170 -0.38 -5.76 5.90
N LEU A 171 -0.97 -6.96 5.98
CA LEU A 171 -1.90 -7.39 7.04
C LEU A 171 -1.24 -8.37 8.02
N TRP A 172 0.04 -8.17 8.35
CA TRP A 172 0.83 -9.17 9.09
C TRP A 172 0.47 -9.32 10.58
N ASP A 173 -0.26 -8.38 11.17
CA ASP A 173 -0.56 -8.28 12.60
C ASP A 173 -2.07 -8.42 12.89
N LEU A 174 -2.77 -9.18 12.04
CA LEU A 174 -4.16 -9.53 12.28
C LEU A 174 -4.31 -10.54 13.43
N TYR A 175 -5.23 -10.27 14.35
CA TYR A 175 -5.67 -11.18 15.39
C TYR A 175 -6.61 -12.23 14.80
N ILE A 176 -6.02 -13.29 14.27
CA ILE A 176 -6.72 -14.40 13.59
C ILE A 176 -7.85 -14.95 14.48
N LYS A 177 -7.64 -15.05 15.79
CA LYS A 177 -8.65 -15.51 16.75
C LYS A 177 -9.92 -14.64 16.72
N GLU A 178 -9.80 -13.32 16.75
CA GLU A 178 -10.95 -12.41 16.67
C GLU A 178 -11.72 -12.56 15.36
N ILE A 179 -10.99 -12.75 14.26
CA ILE A 179 -11.58 -12.97 12.93
C ILE A 179 -12.36 -14.29 12.91
N HIS A 180 -11.80 -15.36 13.47
CA HIS A 180 -12.48 -16.65 13.59
C HIS A 180 -13.69 -16.57 14.51
N ASP A 181 -13.55 -15.97 15.70
CA ASP A 181 -14.65 -15.85 16.66
C ASP A 181 -15.84 -15.14 16.02
N LYS A 182 -15.64 -14.02 15.30
CA LYS A 182 -16.73 -13.32 14.61
C LYS A 182 -17.33 -14.11 13.44
N THR A 183 -16.51 -14.86 12.70
CA THR A 183 -16.95 -15.60 11.52
C THR A 183 -17.52 -16.98 11.83
N SER A 184 -17.28 -17.50 13.04
CA SER A 184 -17.75 -18.80 13.53
C SER A 184 -18.85 -18.70 14.60
N ALA A 185 -18.96 -17.58 15.34
CA ALA A 185 -19.90 -17.45 16.47
C ALA A 185 -21.38 -17.26 16.11
N ARG A 186 -21.77 -17.25 14.83
CA ARG A 186 -23.19 -17.30 14.45
C ARG A 186 -23.57 -18.74 14.09
N GLY A 187 -24.23 -19.42 15.02
CA GLY A 187 -24.80 -20.77 14.89
C GLY A 187 -25.95 -20.90 13.86
N LEU A 188 -25.81 -20.31 12.69
CA LEU A 188 -26.65 -20.53 11.52
C LEU A 188 -25.74 -20.99 10.40
N ASN A 189 -26.00 -22.20 9.92
CA ASN A 189 -25.37 -22.80 8.74
C ASN A 189 -24.99 -21.74 7.69
N ALA A 190 -23.68 -21.61 7.46
CA ALA A 190 -23.09 -20.99 6.27
C ALA A 190 -23.58 -19.57 5.90
N GLN A 191 -23.46 -18.58 6.80
CA GLN A 191 -23.29 -17.21 6.29
C GLN A 191 -21.97 -17.15 5.53
N ASN A 192 -22.04 -17.24 4.20
CA ASN A 192 -20.90 -16.95 3.36
C ASN A 192 -20.58 -15.47 3.51
N TRP A 193 -19.45 -15.17 4.14
CA TRP A 193 -18.93 -13.82 4.21
C TRP A 193 -18.33 -13.44 2.85
N ASP A 194 -18.52 -12.19 2.45
CA ASP A 194 -17.99 -11.65 1.19
C ASP A 194 -16.51 -11.27 1.35
N TRP A 195 -15.67 -12.31 1.30
CA TRP A 195 -14.22 -12.18 1.35
C TRP A 195 -13.66 -11.56 0.07
N GLU A 196 -14.32 -11.73 -1.07
CA GLU A 196 -13.92 -11.09 -2.32
C GLU A 196 -13.92 -9.56 -2.18
N LYS A 197 -15.04 -9.01 -1.71
CA LYS A 197 -15.20 -7.57 -1.55
C LYS A 197 -14.19 -6.95 -0.60
N ILE A 198 -14.05 -7.50 0.62
CA ILE A 198 -13.13 -6.93 1.61
C ILE A 198 -11.68 -7.00 1.11
N THR A 199 -11.29 -8.08 0.43
CA THR A 199 -9.93 -8.24 -0.08
C THR A 199 -9.64 -7.22 -1.18
N ARG A 200 -10.57 -7.02 -2.12
CA ARG A 200 -10.46 -6.00 -3.17
C ARG A 200 -10.36 -4.58 -2.58
N GLN A 201 -11.20 -4.26 -1.59
CA GLN A 201 -11.18 -2.97 -0.91
C GLN A 201 -9.84 -2.72 -0.20
N VAL A 202 -9.33 -3.72 0.51
CA VAL A 202 -8.06 -3.63 1.26
C VAL A 202 -6.84 -3.55 0.35
N MET A 203 -6.86 -4.26 -0.78
CA MET A 203 -5.78 -4.20 -1.79
C MET A 203 -5.80 -2.92 -2.61
N SER A 204 -6.94 -2.22 -2.67
CA SER A 204 -7.05 -0.94 -3.37
C SER A 204 -6.09 0.10 -2.79
N PRO A 205 -5.54 0.99 -3.62
CA PRO A 205 -4.73 2.09 -3.12
C PRO A 205 -5.61 3.06 -2.31
N PRO A 206 -5.14 3.59 -1.17
CA PRO A 206 -5.82 4.67 -0.48
C PRO A 206 -5.80 5.90 -1.39
N GLU A 207 -6.88 6.64 -1.36
CA GLU A 207 -7.06 7.75 -2.29
C GLU A 207 -6.61 9.07 -1.70
N GLU A 208 -6.08 9.91 -2.59
CA GLU A 208 -5.81 11.30 -2.29
C GLU A 208 -7.14 12.08 -2.19
N PRO A 209 -7.28 12.96 -1.20
CA PRO A 209 -8.40 13.88 -1.12
C PRO A 209 -8.42 14.77 -2.35
N ARG A 210 -9.61 15.01 -2.90
CA ARG A 210 -9.77 15.98 -3.97
C ARG A 210 -9.61 17.39 -3.42
N GLN A 211 -8.78 18.20 -4.05
CA GLN A 211 -8.59 19.62 -3.74
C GLN A 211 -9.74 20.47 -4.31
N ASP A 212 -10.99 20.06 -4.10
CA ASP A 212 -12.15 20.66 -4.77
C ASP A 212 -12.80 21.81 -3.96
N THR A 213 -12.22 22.22 -2.84
CA THR A 213 -12.78 23.31 -2.02
C THR A 213 -11.83 24.49 -1.90
N VAL A 214 -12.35 25.65 -2.31
CA VAL A 214 -11.80 27.01 -2.15
C VAL A 214 -11.35 27.34 -0.71
N SER A 215 -11.69 26.49 0.27
CA SER A 215 -11.37 26.61 1.70
C SER A 215 -10.08 25.92 2.16
N GLY A 216 -9.24 25.38 1.27
CA GLY A 216 -7.89 24.94 1.63
C GLY A 216 -7.77 23.73 2.57
N SER A 217 -8.86 23.16 3.09
CA SER A 217 -8.81 21.90 3.84
C SER A 217 -8.72 20.72 2.87
N GLY A 218 -7.51 20.44 2.38
CA GLY A 218 -7.24 19.16 1.72
C GLY A 218 -7.48 18.06 2.75
N GLY A 219 -8.47 17.19 2.53
CA GLY A 219 -8.85 16.17 3.51
C GLY A 219 -7.74 15.16 3.84
N ALA A 220 -8.06 14.17 4.66
CA ALA A 220 -7.15 13.04 4.90
C ALA A 220 -7.20 12.01 3.78
N TRP A 221 -6.07 11.35 3.51
CA TRP A 221 -6.06 10.13 2.70
C TRP A 221 -6.95 9.08 3.33
N GLY A 222 -7.59 8.25 2.51
CA GLY A 222 -8.42 7.19 3.07
C GLY A 222 -9.04 6.29 2.03
N PHE A 223 -9.95 5.45 2.51
CA PHE A 223 -10.62 4.44 1.70
C PHE A 223 -12.12 4.74 1.52
N ASN A 224 -12.51 6.01 1.62
CA ASN A 224 -13.89 6.45 1.58
C ASN A 224 -14.60 6.04 0.28
N LYS A 225 -13.97 6.20 -0.89
CA LYS A 225 -14.59 5.83 -2.17
C LYS A 225 -14.74 4.33 -2.38
N VAL A 226 -13.88 3.52 -1.75
CA VAL A 226 -14.02 2.06 -1.78
C VAL A 226 -14.91 1.54 -0.66
N GLY A 227 -15.41 2.42 0.23
CA GLY A 227 -16.32 2.08 1.32
C GLY A 227 -15.69 1.19 2.40
N LEU A 228 -14.39 1.39 2.68
CA LEU A 228 -13.67 0.69 3.73
C LEU A 228 -13.37 1.66 4.89
N ASN A 229 -13.85 1.32 6.08
CA ASN A 229 -13.66 2.11 7.29
C ASN A 229 -12.55 1.51 8.17
N VAL A 230 -11.42 2.17 8.26
CA VAL A 230 -10.18 1.66 8.89
C VAL A 230 -9.44 2.79 9.59
N PRO A 231 -8.62 2.52 10.61
CA PRO A 231 -7.78 3.53 11.25
C PRO A 231 -6.83 4.20 10.25
N GLY A 232 -6.49 5.48 10.44
CA GLY A 232 -5.56 6.18 9.56
C GLY A 232 -4.14 5.58 9.61
N GLY A 233 -3.73 4.95 10.71
CA GLY A 233 -2.50 4.16 10.76
C GLY A 233 -2.46 3.05 9.68
N PHE A 234 -3.60 2.45 9.37
CA PHE A 234 -3.71 1.48 8.28
C PHE A 234 -3.59 2.13 6.90
N THR A 235 -4.21 3.30 6.72
CA THR A 235 -4.03 4.13 5.53
C THR A 235 -2.55 4.47 5.32
N ASN A 236 -1.84 4.92 6.36
CA ASN A 236 -0.41 5.22 6.29
C ASN A 236 0.40 3.99 5.94
N ARG A 237 0.11 2.84 6.56
CA ARG A 237 0.77 1.56 6.24
C ARG A 237 0.61 1.21 4.76
N ARG A 238 -0.63 1.21 4.24
CA ARG A 238 -0.91 0.84 2.85
C ARG A 238 -0.27 1.81 1.86
N ARG A 239 -0.31 3.11 2.16
CA ARG A 239 0.31 4.17 1.36
C ARG A 239 1.83 3.99 1.27
N ILE A 240 2.51 3.87 2.41
CA ILE A 240 3.97 3.72 2.42
C ILE A 240 4.36 2.42 1.71
N TRP A 241 3.61 1.33 1.94
CA TRP A 241 3.79 0.06 1.22
C TRP A 241 3.73 0.24 -0.29
N GLN A 242 2.71 0.95 -0.80
CA GLN A 242 2.56 1.24 -2.23
C GLN A 242 3.74 2.01 -2.78
N ILE A 243 4.14 3.09 -2.10
CA ILE A 243 5.22 3.97 -2.55
C ILE A 243 6.53 3.18 -2.67
N LEU A 244 6.80 2.29 -1.72
CA LEU A 244 8.00 1.45 -1.73
C LEU A 244 7.96 0.35 -2.81
N GLU A 245 6.77 -0.17 -3.16
CA GLU A 245 6.61 -1.11 -4.28
C GLU A 245 6.80 -0.43 -5.65
N GLU A 246 6.40 0.84 -5.77
CA GLU A 246 6.51 1.63 -7.00
C GLU A 246 7.89 2.30 -7.17
N MET A 247 8.75 2.28 -6.15
CA MET A 247 10.10 2.84 -6.20
C MET A 247 11.09 1.89 -6.87
N TYR A 248 11.86 2.42 -7.81
CA TYR A 248 13.02 1.76 -8.40
C TYR A 248 14.34 2.34 -7.85
N PRO A 249 15.40 1.54 -7.74
CA PRO A 249 16.73 2.06 -7.49
C PRO A 249 17.08 3.11 -8.53
N ASN A 250 17.69 4.22 -8.10
CA ASN A 250 18.18 5.28 -8.97
C ASN A 250 17.11 6.11 -9.71
N ASP A 251 15.82 5.94 -9.38
CA ASP A 251 14.72 6.70 -9.99
C ASP A 251 15.00 8.21 -10.02
N ASN A 252 15.18 8.71 -11.24
CA ASN A 252 15.18 10.11 -11.62
C ASN A 252 13.92 10.35 -12.46
N TYR A 253 13.17 11.41 -12.21
CA TYR A 253 11.78 11.63 -12.69
C TYR A 253 11.53 11.64 -14.21
N PHE A 254 12.50 11.26 -15.04
CA PHE A 254 12.41 11.39 -16.49
C PHE A 254 11.89 10.14 -17.21
N THR A 255 11.73 9.00 -16.54
CA THR A 255 11.49 7.72 -17.24
C THR A 255 10.17 7.02 -16.96
N THR A 256 9.35 7.45 -15.99
CA THR A 256 8.08 6.77 -15.68
C THR A 256 6.87 7.72 -15.64
N PHE A 257 5.83 7.35 -16.42
CA PHE A 257 4.58 8.09 -16.69
C PHE A 257 3.71 8.43 -15.45
N SER A 258 4.17 8.11 -14.24
CA SER A 258 3.47 8.33 -12.96
C SER A 258 4.03 9.53 -12.18
N ALA A 259 5.03 10.24 -12.74
CA ALA A 259 5.84 11.27 -12.09
C ALA A 259 5.11 12.46 -11.43
N PRO A 260 3.95 12.97 -11.91
CA PRO A 260 3.31 14.13 -11.26
C PRO A 260 2.63 13.80 -9.92
N ARG A 261 2.22 12.53 -9.72
CA ARG A 261 1.51 12.11 -8.49
C ARG A 261 2.49 11.98 -7.32
N ILE A 262 3.63 11.35 -7.56
CA ILE A 262 4.62 10.99 -6.52
C ILE A 262 5.31 12.21 -5.87
N LEU A 263 5.40 13.35 -6.57
CA LEU A 263 6.03 14.59 -6.06
C LEU A 263 5.22 15.29 -4.95
N ARG A 264 3.88 15.18 -4.95
CA ARG A 264 3.04 15.69 -3.85
C ARG A 264 3.12 14.82 -2.60
N TYR A 265 3.50 13.56 -2.76
CA TYR A 265 3.54 12.56 -1.68
C TYR A 265 4.90 12.46 -0.98
N PHE A 266 5.84 13.29 -1.42
CA PHE A 266 7.20 13.30 -0.90
C PHE A 266 7.30 13.98 0.46
N ILE A 267 6.45 14.97 0.75
CA ILE A 267 6.52 15.68 2.03
C ILE A 267 5.98 14.82 3.18
N PRO A 268 4.88 14.06 3.05
CA PRO A 268 4.44 13.17 4.13
C PRO A 268 5.33 11.93 4.33
N LEU A 269 6.16 11.55 3.35
CA LEU A 269 7.17 10.50 3.52
C LEU A 269 8.38 11.05 4.27
N VAL A 270 8.81 12.27 3.93
CA VAL A 270 9.93 12.98 4.57
C VAL A 270 9.55 13.49 5.96
N LEU A 271 8.30 13.90 6.20
CA LEU A 271 7.78 14.22 7.53
C LEU A 271 7.60 12.97 8.40
N PHE A 272 7.58 11.77 7.78
CA PHE A 272 7.70 10.48 8.45
C PHE A 272 9.14 9.93 8.47
N PHE A 273 10.13 10.65 7.95
CA PHE A 273 11.53 10.22 7.89
C PHE A 273 12.47 11.27 8.47
#